data_AF-A0A8H8NY39-F1
#
_entry.id   AF-A0A8H8NY39-F1
#
_cell.length_a   1.000
_cell.length_b   1.000
_cell.length_c   1.000
_cell.angle_alpha   90.00
_cell.angle_beta   90.00
_cell.angle_gamma   90.00
#
_symmetry.space_group_name_H-M   'P 1'
#
loop_
_entity.id
_entity.type
_entity.pdbx_description
1 polymer ?
#
loop_
_entity_poly.entity_id
_entity_poly.type
_entity_poly.pdbx_seq_one_letter_code
_entity_poly.pdbx_strand_id
1 'polypeptide(L)'
;MVFSDPTLWISTSSIASVPLSPILASNTHELAHFALLDCTSAMAFGLPQHVEYDTTIHSLSTCNSSHQWSHICPMEFQLVLADINACRDKSPNARSWRDIERHLLTWQSRPGQYVFTNSWMTVAWYAVEESWRLALLAYLYMSVCQVSSDDTRVQSCIKQLLQVVGTIKKRGSSDANLLFFVQYLMVGICASREAQRKIVRDTLSVPRGTKFWLIRASDFVPVLDHLWHGAAAGGRPVKWADYVHSREVALPILI
;
A
#
# COMPACT_ATOMS: atom_id res chain seq x y z
N MET A 1 -13.16 2.60 24.23
CA MET A 1 -12.08 1.99 25.03
C MET A 1 -11.77 0.63 24.39
N VAL A 2 -10.87 0.59 23.39
CA VAL A 2 -10.63 -0.57 22.50
C VAL A 2 -9.98 -1.75 23.22
N PHE A 3 -9.20 -1.46 24.26
CA PHE A 3 -8.61 -2.45 25.15
C PHE A 3 -9.65 -3.25 25.97
N SER A 4 -10.89 -2.76 26.05
CA SER A 4 -11.95 -3.35 26.86
C SER A 4 -12.93 -4.20 26.05
N ASP A 5 -12.75 -4.32 24.73
CA ASP A 5 -13.62 -5.15 23.88
C ASP A 5 -13.04 -6.57 23.73
N PRO A 6 -13.55 -7.57 24.47
CA PRO A 6 -13.03 -8.93 24.44
C PRO A 6 -13.25 -9.64 23.09
N THR A 7 -14.05 -9.09 22.18
CA THR A 7 -14.27 -9.69 20.85
C THR A 7 -13.11 -9.43 19.88
N LEU A 8 -12.28 -8.43 20.15
CA LEU A 8 -11.11 -8.08 19.33
C LEU A 8 -9.83 -8.79 19.77
N TRP A 9 -9.76 -9.22 21.02
CA TRP A 9 -8.58 -9.86 21.60
C TRP A 9 -8.77 -11.37 21.69
N ILE A 10 -7.90 -12.13 21.03
CA ILE A 10 -7.88 -13.58 21.17
C ILE A 10 -7.08 -13.90 22.43
N SER A 11 -7.49 -14.92 23.19
CA SER A 11 -6.89 -15.28 24.49
C SER A 11 -5.39 -15.63 24.46
N THR A 12 -4.78 -15.68 23.27
CA THR A 12 -3.35 -15.94 23.03
C THR A 12 -2.58 -14.73 22.50
N SER A 13 -3.23 -13.59 22.27
CA SER A 13 -2.58 -12.38 21.74
C SER A 13 -1.63 -11.79 22.79
N SER A 14 -0.38 -11.53 22.39
CA SER A 14 0.55 -10.77 23.21
C SER A 14 -0.04 -9.38 23.49
N ILE A 15 0.00 -8.94 24.75
CA ILE A 15 -0.46 -7.59 25.15
C ILE A 15 0.35 -6.50 24.42
N ALA A 16 1.52 -6.84 23.86
CA ALA A 16 2.41 -5.92 23.17
C ALA A 16 2.04 -5.62 21.71
N SER A 17 1.07 -6.32 21.11
CA SER A 17 0.71 -6.16 19.69
C SER A 17 -0.80 -6.18 19.46
N VAL A 18 -1.29 -5.35 18.55
CA VAL A 18 -2.70 -5.20 18.25
C VAL A 18 -3.12 -6.17 17.14
N PRO A 19 -4.12 -7.05 17.36
CA PRO A 19 -4.53 -8.06 16.38
C PRO A 19 -5.23 -7.41 15.18
N LEU A 20 -4.55 -7.39 14.04
CA LEU A 20 -5.01 -6.65 12.86
C LEU A 20 -6.12 -7.41 12.12
N SER A 21 -6.02 -8.73 11.97
CA SER A 21 -7.04 -9.50 11.24
C SER A 21 -8.46 -9.37 11.84
N PRO A 22 -8.67 -9.50 13.17
CA PRO A 22 -9.97 -9.24 13.79
C PRO A 22 -10.46 -7.80 13.64
N ILE A 23 -9.56 -6.81 13.73
CA ILE A 23 -9.89 -5.40 13.54
C ILE A 23 -10.45 -5.14 12.14
N LEU A 24 -9.78 -5.67 11.11
CA LEU A 24 -10.20 -5.47 9.73
C LEU A 24 -11.53 -6.15 9.40
N ALA A 25 -11.85 -7.23 10.10
CA ALA A 25 -13.11 -7.94 9.93
C ALA A 25 -14.26 -7.44 10.83
N SER A 26 -13.95 -6.58 11.79
CA SER A 26 -14.95 -5.99 12.67
C SER A 26 -15.85 -4.99 11.94
N ASN A 27 -17.05 -4.76 12.47
CA ASN A 27 -17.92 -3.68 11.99
C ASN A 27 -17.44 -2.28 12.44
N THR A 28 -16.32 -2.20 13.19
CA THR A 28 -15.76 -0.92 13.65
C THR A 28 -14.84 -0.30 12.60
N HIS A 29 -15.44 0.41 11.65
CA HIS A 29 -14.74 0.99 10.51
C HIS A 29 -13.65 2.00 10.88
N GLU A 30 -13.75 2.64 12.05
CA GLU A 30 -12.75 3.60 12.54
C GLU A 30 -11.39 2.94 12.81
N LEU A 31 -11.37 1.72 13.37
CA LEU A 31 -10.13 1.01 13.67
C LEU A 31 -9.45 0.48 12.42
N ALA A 32 -10.22 -0.09 11.49
CA ALA A 32 -9.70 -0.51 10.19
C ALA A 32 -9.15 0.69 9.40
N HIS A 33 -9.83 1.84 9.46
CA HIS A 33 -9.37 3.08 8.83
C HIS A 33 -8.11 3.63 9.48
N PHE A 34 -8.02 3.63 10.82
CA PHE A 34 -6.81 4.01 11.54
C PHE A 34 -5.62 3.12 11.16
N ALA A 35 -5.80 1.80 11.15
CA ALA A 35 -4.73 0.88 10.76
C ALA A 35 -4.29 1.09 9.31
N LEU A 36 -5.21 1.43 8.41
CA LEU A 36 -4.89 1.72 7.01
C LEU A 36 -4.06 3.00 6.91
N LEU A 37 -4.46 4.03 7.65
CA LEU A 37 -3.74 5.29 7.77
C LEU A 37 -2.34 5.10 8.33
N ASP A 38 -2.19 4.39 9.44
CA ASP A 38 -0.91 4.14 10.09
C ASP A 38 0.05 3.39 9.16
N CYS A 39 -0.38 2.27 8.60
CA CYS A 39 0.43 1.46 7.69
C CYS A 39 0.81 2.21 6.40
N THR A 40 -0.13 2.97 5.82
CA THR A 40 0.13 3.74 4.60
C THR A 40 1.04 4.94 4.90
N SER A 41 0.87 5.59 6.05
CA SER A 41 1.76 6.67 6.50
C SER A 41 3.17 6.14 6.73
N ALA A 42 3.32 5.01 7.42
CA ALA A 42 4.61 4.37 7.64
C ALA A 42 5.34 4.08 6.33
N MET A 43 4.62 3.57 5.32
CA MET A 43 5.18 3.36 3.97
C MET A 43 5.53 4.69 3.29
N ALA A 44 4.57 5.61 3.16
CA ALA A 44 4.73 6.83 2.38
C ALA A 44 5.78 7.77 3.00
N PHE A 45 5.83 7.89 4.32
CA PHE A 45 6.85 8.67 4.97
C PHE A 45 8.14 7.89 5.19
N GLY A 46 8.19 6.58 4.96
CA GLY A 46 9.38 5.79 5.30
C GLY A 46 9.74 5.83 6.79
N LEU A 47 8.72 6.00 7.65
CA LEU A 47 8.84 6.03 9.11
C LEU A 47 8.24 4.76 9.73
N PRO A 48 8.63 4.37 10.94
CA PRO A 48 7.98 3.29 11.65
C PRO A 48 6.47 3.50 11.79
N GLN A 49 5.71 2.40 11.73
CA GLN A 49 4.30 2.41 12.12
C GLN A 49 4.16 2.75 13.61
N HIS A 50 3.07 3.42 13.98
CA HIS A 50 2.84 3.83 15.37
C HIS A 50 2.41 2.65 16.25
N VAL A 51 1.73 1.67 15.65
CA VAL A 51 1.21 0.50 16.35
C VAL A 51 1.93 -0.76 15.87
N GLU A 52 2.34 -1.58 16.83
CA GLU A 52 2.81 -2.94 16.52
C GLU A 52 1.59 -3.83 16.24
N TYR A 53 1.44 -4.26 14.98
CA TYR A 53 0.33 -5.10 14.56
C TYR A 53 0.69 -6.59 14.58
N ASP A 54 -0.17 -7.41 15.17
CA ASP A 54 -0.18 -8.85 14.95
C ASP A 54 -0.96 -9.15 13.67
N THR A 55 -0.24 -9.63 12.66
CA THR A 55 -0.75 -9.93 11.31
C THR A 55 -1.16 -11.39 11.14
N THR A 56 -1.12 -12.20 12.20
CA THR A 56 -1.52 -13.60 12.12
C THR A 56 -2.99 -13.71 11.70
N ILE A 57 -3.21 -14.46 10.62
CA ILE A 57 -4.56 -14.69 10.09
C ILE A 57 -5.20 -15.77 10.94
N HIS A 58 -6.09 -15.37 11.83
CA HIS A 58 -6.99 -16.30 12.51
C HIS A 58 -8.12 -16.69 11.55
N SER A 59 -8.58 -17.94 11.58
CA SER A 59 -9.63 -18.43 10.66
C SER A 59 -10.92 -17.66 10.90
N LEU A 60 -11.10 -16.57 10.19
CA LEU A 60 -12.22 -15.69 10.41
C LEU A 60 -13.36 -16.16 9.54
N SER A 61 -14.41 -16.65 10.20
CA SER A 61 -15.67 -17.03 9.58
C SER A 61 -16.17 -15.85 8.75
N THR A 62 -16.21 -16.03 7.42
CA THR A 62 -17.06 -15.29 6.48
C THR A 62 -17.16 -13.78 6.74
N CYS A 63 -16.11 -13.03 6.38
CA CYS A 63 -16.22 -11.58 6.27
C CYS A 63 -17.29 -11.24 5.21
N ASN A 64 -18.33 -10.50 5.60
CA ASN A 64 -19.40 -10.11 4.70
C ASN A 64 -18.83 -9.25 3.55
N SER A 65 -18.97 -9.77 2.32
CA SER A 65 -18.38 -9.25 1.08
C SER A 65 -18.78 -7.81 0.72
N SER A 66 -19.82 -7.27 1.34
CA SER A 66 -20.31 -5.90 1.14
C SER A 66 -19.41 -4.82 1.75
N HIS A 67 -18.66 -5.11 2.83
CA HIS A 67 -17.90 -4.09 3.55
C HIS A 67 -16.50 -3.83 2.97
N GLN A 68 -15.90 -4.81 2.27
CA GLN A 68 -14.57 -4.66 1.68
C GLN A 68 -14.51 -3.59 0.56
N TRP A 69 -15.62 -3.30 -0.12
CA TRP A 69 -15.67 -2.23 -1.13
C TRP A 69 -15.63 -0.81 -0.55
N SER A 70 -15.93 -0.66 0.75
CA SER A 70 -15.81 0.63 1.42
C SER A 70 -14.36 1.00 1.76
N HIS A 71 -13.46 0.01 1.72
CA HIS A 71 -12.05 0.15 2.03
C HIS A 71 -11.22 0.27 0.76
N ILE A 72 -10.30 1.24 0.75
CA ILE A 72 -9.44 1.58 -0.39
C ILE A 72 -8.37 0.49 -0.64
N CYS A 73 -8.18 -0.41 0.34
CA CYS A 73 -7.25 -1.53 0.32
C CYS A 73 -8.00 -2.83 0.68
N PRO A 74 -7.83 -3.92 -0.08
CA PRO A 74 -8.29 -5.24 0.35
C PRO A 74 -7.58 -5.67 1.64
N MET A 75 -8.33 -6.31 2.55
CA MET A 75 -7.89 -6.68 3.91
C MET A 75 -6.54 -7.40 3.92
N GLU A 76 -6.38 -8.38 3.03
CA GLU A 76 -5.19 -9.20 2.92
C GLU A 76 -3.94 -8.37 2.60
N PHE A 77 -4.08 -7.36 1.74
CA PHE A 77 -2.96 -6.48 1.39
C PHE A 77 -2.64 -5.47 2.48
N GLN A 78 -3.61 -5.12 3.33
CA GLN A 78 -3.37 -4.31 4.51
C GLN A 78 -2.54 -5.07 5.56
N LEU A 79 -2.83 -6.36 5.78
CA LEU A 79 -2.00 -7.23 6.63
C LEU A 79 -0.57 -7.32 6.08
N VAL A 80 -0.44 -7.55 4.77
CA VAL A 80 0.88 -7.64 4.13
C VAL A 80 1.64 -6.31 4.20
N LEU A 81 0.97 -5.16 4.07
CA LEU A 81 1.62 -3.86 4.20
C LEU A 81 2.21 -3.68 5.62
N ALA A 82 1.46 -4.04 6.66
CA ALA A 82 1.95 -4.03 8.04
C ALA A 82 3.15 -4.97 8.22
N ASP A 83 3.11 -6.17 7.64
CA ASP A 83 4.24 -7.12 7.64
C ASP A 83 5.49 -6.54 6.98
N ILE A 84 5.35 -5.86 5.83
CA ILE A 84 6.48 -5.26 5.13
C ILE A 84 7.08 -4.12 5.96
N ASN A 85 6.25 -3.26 6.56
CA ASN A 85 6.70 -2.19 7.44
C ASN A 85 7.47 -2.75 8.66
N ALA A 86 6.90 -3.73 9.36
CA ALA A 86 7.55 -4.40 10.47
C ALA A 86 8.91 -5.02 10.06
N CYS A 87 8.97 -5.64 8.88
CA CYS A 87 10.19 -6.23 8.35
C CYS A 87 11.27 -5.17 8.01
N ARG A 88 10.86 -4.08 7.35
CA ARG A 88 11.72 -2.93 7.04
C ARG A 88 12.31 -2.32 8.31
N ASP A 89 11.50 -2.17 9.34
CA ASP A 89 11.86 -1.54 10.62
C ASP A 89 12.57 -2.52 11.57
N LYS A 90 12.78 -3.77 11.14
CA LYS A 90 13.43 -4.83 11.91
C LYS A 90 12.74 -5.11 13.25
N SER A 91 11.41 -5.05 13.26
CA SER A 91 10.63 -5.47 14.44
C SER A 91 11.02 -6.92 14.82
N PRO A 92 11.16 -7.22 16.12
CA PRO A 92 11.43 -8.58 16.60
C PRO A 92 10.32 -9.57 16.25
N ASN A 93 9.10 -9.09 15.99
CA ASN A 93 7.94 -9.92 15.61
C ASN A 93 7.75 -10.00 14.09
N ALA A 94 8.62 -9.34 13.31
CA ALA A 94 8.45 -9.28 11.87
C ALA A 94 8.56 -10.66 11.21
N ARG A 95 7.65 -10.94 10.27
CA ARG A 95 7.76 -12.10 9.40
C ARG A 95 9.00 -11.99 8.51
N SER A 96 9.55 -13.15 8.14
CA SER A 96 10.61 -13.22 7.13
C SER A 96 10.12 -12.64 5.80
N TRP A 97 10.91 -11.76 5.20
CA TRP A 97 10.58 -11.16 3.90
C TRP A 97 10.34 -12.21 2.80
N ARG A 98 10.98 -13.38 2.89
CA ARG A 98 10.78 -14.49 1.94
C ARG A 98 9.39 -15.11 2.06
N ASP A 99 8.83 -15.15 3.27
CA ASP A 99 7.48 -15.66 3.49
C ASP A 99 6.44 -14.65 3.01
N ILE A 100 6.71 -13.35 3.19
CA ILE A 100 5.91 -12.25 2.63
C ILE A 100 5.93 -12.29 1.10
N GLU A 101 7.12 -12.42 0.49
CA GLU A 101 7.30 -12.55 -0.96
C GLU A 101 6.53 -13.76 -1.50
N ARG A 102 6.71 -14.94 -0.90
CA ARG A 102 6.01 -16.16 -1.30
C ARG A 102 4.49 -15.98 -1.20
N HIS A 103 4.00 -15.34 -0.14
CA HIS A 103 2.58 -15.04 0.01
C HIS A 103 2.06 -14.17 -1.15
N LEU A 104 2.76 -13.08 -1.48
CA LEU A 104 2.38 -12.18 -2.59
C LEU A 104 2.51 -12.82 -3.99
N LEU A 105 3.46 -13.74 -4.18
CA LEU A 105 3.65 -14.43 -5.47
C LEU A 105 2.63 -15.55 -5.69
N THR A 106 2.19 -16.21 -4.63
CA THR A 106 1.21 -17.30 -4.68
C THR A 106 -0.24 -16.83 -4.54
N TRP A 107 -0.43 -15.56 -4.17
CA TRP A 107 -1.76 -14.97 -4.04
C TRP A 107 -2.51 -15.01 -5.37
N GLN A 108 -3.78 -15.38 -5.30
CA GLN A 108 -4.73 -15.38 -6.42
C GLN A 108 -6.06 -14.83 -5.92
N SER A 109 -6.71 -14.03 -6.76
CA SER A 109 -8.07 -13.59 -6.48
C SER A 109 -9.02 -14.78 -6.48
N ARG A 110 -9.96 -14.82 -5.55
CA ARG A 110 -10.89 -15.94 -5.38
C ARG A 110 -12.17 -15.66 -6.19
N PRO A 111 -12.45 -16.44 -7.26
CA PRO A 111 -13.64 -16.25 -8.05
C PRO A 111 -14.91 -16.47 -7.21
N GLY A 112 -15.89 -15.57 -7.32
CA GLY A 112 -17.18 -15.73 -6.65
C GLY A 112 -17.22 -15.30 -5.18
N GLN A 113 -16.11 -14.79 -4.63
CA GLN A 113 -16.10 -14.19 -3.28
C GLN A 113 -16.97 -12.93 -3.20
N TYR A 114 -17.16 -12.23 -4.32
CA TYR A 114 -17.94 -11.00 -4.42
C TYR A 114 -19.02 -11.13 -5.49
N VAL A 115 -20.25 -10.75 -5.13
CA VAL A 115 -21.36 -10.62 -6.07
C VAL A 115 -21.46 -9.16 -6.47
N PHE A 116 -20.91 -8.82 -7.63
CA PHE A 116 -21.03 -7.48 -8.20
C PHE A 116 -22.26 -7.36 -9.08
N THR A 117 -22.91 -6.21 -9.03
CA THR A 117 -24.09 -5.90 -9.87
C THR A 117 -23.74 -5.83 -11.34
N ASN A 118 -22.50 -5.44 -11.68
CA ASN A 118 -22.04 -5.32 -13.05
C ASN A 118 -20.73 -6.10 -13.28
N SER A 119 -20.64 -6.80 -14.42
CA SER A 119 -19.44 -7.58 -14.80
C SER A 119 -18.15 -6.76 -14.88
N TRP A 120 -18.25 -5.46 -15.17
CA TRP A 120 -17.08 -4.57 -15.21
C TRP A 120 -16.53 -4.25 -13.82
N MET A 121 -17.35 -4.27 -12.77
CA MET A 121 -16.91 -4.03 -11.39
C MET A 121 -16.05 -5.19 -10.91
N THR A 122 -16.35 -6.42 -11.32
CA THR A 122 -15.49 -7.59 -11.10
C THR A 122 -14.10 -7.39 -11.70
N VAL A 123 -14.03 -6.93 -12.95
CA VAL A 123 -12.75 -6.68 -13.63
C VAL A 123 -11.99 -5.53 -12.95
N ALA A 124 -12.68 -4.47 -12.56
CA ALA A 124 -12.07 -3.36 -11.83
C ALA A 124 -11.54 -3.81 -10.46
N TRP A 125 -12.26 -4.68 -9.75
CA TRP A 125 -11.84 -5.22 -8.47
C TRP A 125 -10.59 -6.08 -8.58
N TYR A 126 -10.55 -7.02 -9.54
CA TYR A 126 -9.34 -7.81 -9.80
C TYR A 126 -8.15 -6.93 -10.17
N ALA A 127 -8.38 -5.85 -10.91
CA ALA A 127 -7.33 -4.90 -11.23
C ALA A 127 -6.86 -4.11 -9.99
N VAL A 128 -7.76 -3.76 -9.05
CA VAL A 128 -7.38 -3.15 -7.76
C VAL A 128 -6.52 -4.12 -6.96
N GLU A 129 -6.96 -5.36 -6.77
CA GLU A 129 -6.20 -6.37 -6.02
C GLU A 129 -4.83 -6.63 -6.63
N GLU A 130 -4.77 -6.83 -7.94
CA GLU A 130 -3.51 -7.06 -8.65
C GLU A 130 -2.57 -5.84 -8.55
N SER A 131 -3.12 -4.62 -8.60
CA SER A 131 -2.33 -3.41 -8.44
C SER A 131 -1.71 -3.29 -7.04
N TRP A 132 -2.43 -3.71 -6.00
CA TRP A 132 -1.92 -3.76 -4.63
C TRP A 132 -0.81 -4.81 -4.51
N ARG A 133 -1.03 -6.02 -5.02
CA ARG A 133 -0.04 -7.10 -5.04
C ARG A 133 1.28 -6.66 -5.68
N LEU A 134 1.21 -6.02 -6.85
CA LEU A 134 2.38 -5.53 -7.59
C LEU A 134 3.08 -4.37 -6.88
N ALA A 135 2.32 -3.42 -6.30
CA ALA A 135 2.90 -2.32 -5.55
C ALA A 135 3.61 -2.79 -4.28
N LEU A 136 3.03 -3.73 -3.53
CA LEU A 136 3.61 -4.31 -2.32
C LEU A 136 4.85 -5.16 -2.62
N LEU A 137 4.88 -5.91 -3.74
CA LEU A 137 6.09 -6.61 -4.18
C LEU A 137 7.23 -5.63 -4.48
N ALA A 138 6.96 -4.56 -5.24
CA ALA A 138 7.95 -3.53 -5.51
C ALA A 138 8.45 -2.86 -4.21
N TYR A 139 7.53 -2.55 -3.30
CA TYR A 139 7.85 -1.97 -2.00
C TYR A 139 8.71 -2.90 -1.14
N LEU A 140 8.35 -4.18 -1.02
CA LEU A 140 9.12 -5.21 -0.30
C LEU A 140 10.56 -5.29 -0.82
N TYR A 141 10.73 -5.38 -2.15
CA TYR A 141 12.05 -5.45 -2.75
C TYR A 141 12.89 -4.22 -2.46
N MET A 142 12.33 -3.02 -2.64
CA MET A 142 13.09 -1.80 -2.45
C MET A 142 13.39 -1.50 -0.97
N SER A 143 12.40 -1.65 -0.10
CA SER A 143 12.50 -1.22 1.31
C SER A 143 13.10 -2.27 2.25
N VAL A 144 12.90 -3.56 1.98
CA VAL A 144 13.40 -4.64 2.85
C VAL A 144 14.59 -5.33 2.20
N CYS A 145 14.47 -5.72 0.92
CA CYS A 145 15.58 -6.37 0.21
C CYS A 145 16.66 -5.38 -0.25
N GLN A 146 16.42 -4.07 -0.09
CA GLN A 146 17.36 -3.00 -0.39
C GLN A 146 17.87 -3.00 -1.85
N VAL A 147 17.05 -3.53 -2.78
CA VAL A 147 17.38 -3.51 -4.20
C VAL A 147 16.98 -2.19 -4.84
N SER A 148 17.66 -1.87 -5.93
CA SER A 148 17.47 -0.65 -6.69
C SER A 148 16.28 -0.79 -7.67
N SER A 149 15.74 0.34 -8.12
CA SER A 149 14.56 0.37 -9.00
C SER A 149 14.78 -0.31 -10.36
N ASP A 150 16.02 -0.51 -10.80
CA ASP A 150 16.40 -1.25 -12.02
C ASP A 150 16.49 -2.78 -11.83
N ASP A 151 16.32 -3.30 -10.60
CA ASP A 151 16.17 -4.74 -10.39
C ASP A 151 15.03 -5.28 -11.28
N THR A 152 15.28 -6.40 -11.95
CA THR A 152 14.36 -6.96 -12.94
C THR A 152 12.99 -7.28 -12.36
N ARG A 153 12.93 -7.66 -11.06
CA ARG A 153 11.69 -7.94 -10.35
C ARG A 153 10.91 -6.66 -10.11
N VAL A 154 11.58 -5.58 -9.70
CA VAL A 154 10.96 -4.26 -9.49
C VAL A 154 10.44 -3.71 -10.83
N GLN A 155 11.26 -3.72 -11.88
CA GLN A 155 10.85 -3.26 -13.22
C GLN A 155 9.66 -4.06 -13.77
N SER A 156 9.64 -5.38 -13.56
CA SER A 156 8.50 -6.22 -13.94
C SER A 156 7.23 -5.81 -13.20
N CYS A 157 7.31 -5.61 -11.88
CA CYS A 157 6.17 -5.17 -11.06
C CYS A 157 5.62 -3.82 -11.53
N ILE A 158 6.49 -2.82 -11.72
CA ILE A 158 6.08 -1.47 -12.13
C ILE A 158 5.50 -1.44 -13.54
N LYS A 159 6.06 -2.23 -14.47
CA LYS A 159 5.53 -2.35 -15.83
C LYS A 159 4.12 -2.96 -15.82
N GLN A 160 3.92 -4.05 -15.09
CA GLN A 160 2.60 -4.68 -14.96
C GLN A 160 1.61 -3.75 -14.25
N LEU A 161 2.06 -3.05 -13.20
CA LEU A 161 1.23 -2.11 -12.44
C LEU A 161 0.67 -0.99 -13.33
N LEU A 162 1.52 -0.40 -14.18
CA LEU A 162 1.09 0.60 -15.16
C LEU A 162 0.09 0.06 -16.18
N GLN A 163 0.22 -1.21 -16.60
CA GLN A 163 -0.74 -1.85 -17.49
C GLN A 163 -2.10 -2.02 -16.78
N VAL A 164 -2.10 -2.55 -15.56
CA VAL A 164 -3.31 -2.80 -14.76
C VAL A 164 -4.04 -1.50 -14.45
N VAL A 165 -3.36 -0.48 -13.96
CA VAL A 165 -4.02 0.81 -13.66
C VAL A 165 -4.47 1.52 -14.95
N GLY A 166 -3.73 1.33 -16.05
CA GLY A 166 -4.08 1.86 -17.36
C GLY A 166 -5.37 1.27 -17.96
N THR A 167 -5.70 0.01 -17.68
CA THR A 167 -6.96 -0.60 -18.15
C THR A 167 -8.17 -0.01 -17.42
N ILE A 168 -8.04 0.30 -16.13
CA ILE A 168 -9.11 0.90 -15.32
C ILE A 168 -9.39 2.34 -15.79
N LYS A 169 -8.35 3.17 -15.97
CA LYS A 169 -8.49 4.58 -16.36
C LYS A 169 -9.20 4.78 -17.70
N LYS A 170 -8.94 3.91 -18.68
CA LYS A 170 -9.60 3.96 -20.00
C LYS A 170 -11.12 3.78 -19.94
N ARG A 171 -11.66 3.33 -18.80
CA ARG A 171 -13.08 3.02 -18.63
C ARG A 171 -13.89 4.11 -17.91
N GLY A 172 -13.30 5.28 -17.65
CA GLY A 172 -14.04 6.52 -17.41
C GLY A 172 -14.49 6.81 -15.97
N SER A 173 -14.03 6.09 -14.94
CA SER A 173 -14.33 6.47 -13.55
C SER A 173 -13.39 7.60 -13.09
N SER A 174 -13.92 8.83 -13.05
CA SER A 174 -13.16 9.99 -12.56
C SER A 174 -12.61 9.77 -11.14
N ASP A 175 -13.33 9.05 -10.27
CA ASP A 175 -12.97 8.85 -8.86
C ASP A 175 -11.89 7.80 -8.58
N ALA A 176 -11.40 7.10 -9.62
CA ALA A 176 -10.38 6.07 -9.48
C ALA A 176 -9.06 6.58 -8.89
N ASN A 177 -8.71 7.86 -9.08
CA ASN A 177 -7.37 8.37 -8.73
C ASN A 177 -7.06 8.35 -7.23
N LEU A 178 -8.05 8.48 -6.35
CA LEU A 178 -7.86 8.39 -4.90
C LEU A 178 -7.60 6.95 -4.41
N LEU A 179 -8.08 5.95 -5.17
CA LEU A 179 -7.93 4.54 -4.83
C LEU A 179 -6.52 4.00 -5.08
N PHE A 180 -5.70 4.74 -5.84
CA PHE A 180 -4.41 4.27 -6.34
C PHE A 180 -3.20 5.05 -5.80
N PHE A 181 -3.31 5.70 -4.63
CA PHE A 181 -2.20 6.51 -4.09
C PHE A 181 -0.91 5.70 -3.93
N VAL A 182 -0.95 4.55 -3.26
CA VAL A 182 0.22 3.68 -3.04
C VAL A 182 0.84 3.23 -4.36
N GLN A 183 -0.01 2.89 -5.33
CA GLN A 183 0.37 2.44 -6.66
C GLN A 183 1.10 3.56 -7.42
N TYR A 184 0.54 4.77 -7.44
CA TYR A 184 1.15 5.92 -8.09
C TYR A 184 2.42 6.40 -7.40
N LEU A 185 2.48 6.31 -6.08
CA LEU A 185 3.70 6.59 -5.33
C LEU A 185 4.82 5.63 -5.72
N MET A 186 4.56 4.32 -5.73
CA MET A 186 5.56 3.32 -6.13
C MET A 186 6.01 3.47 -7.59
N VAL A 187 5.07 3.75 -8.52
CA VAL A 187 5.41 4.09 -9.91
C VAL A 187 6.29 5.34 -9.96
N GLY A 188 5.97 6.37 -9.18
CA GLY A 188 6.73 7.62 -9.12
C GLY A 188 8.16 7.43 -8.64
N ILE A 189 8.33 6.67 -7.56
CA ILE A 189 9.66 6.32 -7.01
C ILE A 189 10.49 5.58 -8.07
N CYS A 190 9.88 4.65 -8.80
CA CYS A 190 10.58 3.83 -9.79
C CYS A 190 10.63 4.42 -11.21
N ALA A 191 10.17 5.67 -11.40
CA ALA A 191 10.01 6.25 -12.73
C ALA A 191 11.35 6.66 -13.36
N SER A 192 11.79 5.88 -14.36
CA SER A 192 12.99 6.19 -15.16
C SER A 192 12.69 7.03 -16.40
N ARG A 193 11.44 7.11 -16.85
CA ARG A 193 11.04 7.84 -18.06
C ARG A 193 10.22 9.08 -17.72
N GLU A 194 10.49 10.18 -18.40
CA GLU A 194 9.73 11.44 -18.24
C GLU A 194 8.22 11.28 -18.49
N ALA A 195 7.84 10.40 -19.42
CA ALA A 195 6.43 10.08 -19.66
C ALA A 195 5.75 9.46 -18.42
N GLN A 196 6.44 8.59 -17.67
CA GLN A 196 5.92 8.02 -16.43
C GLN A 196 5.84 9.08 -15.33
N ARG A 197 6.89 9.90 -15.18
CA ARG A 197 6.94 11.01 -14.21
C ARG A 197 5.78 11.98 -14.42
N LYS A 198 5.51 12.34 -15.67
CA LYS A 198 4.38 13.20 -16.03
C LYS A 198 3.03 12.57 -15.62
N ILE A 199 2.79 11.31 -15.95
CA ILE A 199 1.54 10.61 -15.59
C ILE A 199 1.34 10.60 -14.07
N VAL A 200 2.40 10.32 -13.30
CA VAL A 200 2.35 10.31 -11.84
C VAL A 200 2.06 11.71 -11.30
N ARG A 201 2.81 12.72 -11.75
CA ARG A 201 2.60 14.12 -11.35
C ARG A 201 1.16 14.57 -11.63
N ASP A 202 0.69 14.39 -12.86
CA ASP A 202 -0.67 14.77 -13.27
C ASP A 202 -1.74 14.06 -12.42
N THR A 203 -1.48 12.82 -11.97
CA THR A 203 -2.44 12.06 -11.16
C THR A 203 -2.43 12.47 -9.69
N LEU A 204 -1.25 12.67 -9.09
CA LEU A 204 -1.11 13.04 -7.68
C LEU A 204 -1.48 14.50 -7.42
N SER A 205 -1.30 15.38 -8.41
CA SER A 205 -1.65 16.80 -8.30
C SER A 205 -3.15 17.10 -8.34
N VAL A 206 -4.01 16.14 -8.69
CA VAL A 206 -5.45 16.40 -8.77
C VAL A 206 -5.99 16.71 -7.37
N PRO A 207 -6.48 17.94 -7.09
CA PRO A 207 -7.06 18.28 -5.81
C PRO A 207 -8.40 17.55 -5.69
N ARG A 208 -8.39 16.41 -5.01
CA ARG A 208 -9.61 15.73 -4.60
C ARG A 208 -9.56 15.67 -3.09
N GLY A 209 -10.70 15.95 -2.44
CA GLY A 209 -10.85 15.80 -1.01
C GLY A 209 -10.44 14.38 -0.62
N THR A 210 -9.22 14.23 -0.13
CA THR A 210 -8.74 12.96 0.40
C THR A 210 -9.51 12.73 1.69
N LYS A 211 -10.31 11.65 1.75
CA LYS A 211 -10.88 11.17 3.03
C LYS A 211 -9.77 10.79 4.03
N PHE A 212 -8.53 10.60 3.55
CA PHE A 212 -7.31 10.59 4.34
C PHE A 212 -6.93 12.01 4.75
N TRP A 213 -7.48 12.51 5.86
CA TRP A 213 -7.16 13.86 6.36
C TRP A 213 -5.67 14.11 6.63
N LEU A 214 -4.86 13.04 6.79
CA LEU A 214 -3.43 13.12 7.11
C LEU A 214 -2.49 12.99 5.90
N ILE A 215 -2.94 12.40 4.78
CA ILE A 215 -2.11 12.20 3.58
C ILE A 215 -2.82 12.82 2.38
N ARG A 216 -2.30 13.93 1.87
CA ARG A 216 -2.68 14.45 0.56
C ARG A 216 -1.71 13.93 -0.47
N ALA A 217 -2.23 13.24 -1.49
CA ALA A 217 -1.43 12.74 -2.60
C ALA A 217 -0.56 13.84 -3.25
N SER A 218 -1.07 15.07 -3.28
CA SER A 218 -0.37 16.25 -3.79
C SER A 218 0.90 16.61 -3.00
N ASP A 219 0.94 16.31 -1.70
CA ASP A 219 2.09 16.65 -0.85
C ASP A 219 3.32 15.80 -1.21
N PHE A 220 3.13 14.70 -1.93
CA PHE A 220 4.20 13.83 -2.44
C PHE A 220 4.72 14.25 -3.81
N VAL A 221 4.10 15.21 -4.49
CA VAL A 221 4.61 15.71 -5.78
C VAL A 221 5.96 16.42 -5.61
N PRO A 222 6.15 17.35 -4.66
CA PRO A 222 7.47 17.95 -4.40
C PRO A 222 8.54 16.94 -4.00
N VAL A 223 8.16 15.89 -3.26
CA VAL A 223 9.06 14.78 -2.89
C VAL A 223 9.58 14.05 -4.13
N LEU A 224 8.68 13.70 -5.04
CA LEU A 224 9.04 13.03 -6.28
C LEU A 224 9.82 13.97 -7.22
N ASP A 225 9.48 15.26 -7.26
CA ASP A 225 10.24 16.24 -8.03
C ASP A 225 11.68 16.36 -7.54
N HIS A 226 11.90 16.42 -6.21
CA HIS A 226 13.24 16.39 -5.64
C HIS A 226 14.00 15.11 -6.03
N LEU A 227 13.33 13.94 -5.93
CA LEU A 227 13.92 12.65 -6.32
C LEU A 227 14.31 12.62 -7.81
N TRP A 228 13.43 13.08 -8.70
CA TRP A 228 13.59 13.06 -10.15
C TRP A 228 14.67 13.99 -10.67
N HIS A 229 14.90 15.12 -10.00
CA HIS A 229 15.97 16.06 -10.32
C HIS A 229 17.27 15.80 -9.53
N GLY A 230 17.20 14.98 -8.48
CA GLY A 230 18.35 14.56 -7.66
C GLY A 230 18.86 13.17 -8.02
N ALA A 231 18.62 12.19 -7.15
CA ALA A 231 19.15 10.84 -7.30
C ALA A 231 18.76 10.19 -8.64
N ALA A 232 17.51 10.36 -9.08
CA ALA A 232 16.99 9.79 -10.31
C ALA A 232 17.22 10.68 -11.56
N ALA A 233 18.04 11.74 -11.48
CA ALA A 233 18.26 12.62 -12.64
C ALA A 233 18.78 11.83 -13.86
N GLY A 234 18.24 12.14 -15.05
CA GLY A 234 18.55 11.39 -16.27
C GLY A 234 17.99 9.98 -16.31
N GLY A 235 17.02 9.63 -15.46
CA GLY A 235 16.41 8.31 -15.41
C GLY A 235 17.27 7.26 -14.69
N ARG A 236 18.25 7.70 -13.89
CA ARG A 236 19.06 6.82 -13.06
C ARG A 236 18.20 6.02 -12.08
N PRO A 237 18.58 4.78 -11.79
CA PRO A 237 17.84 3.98 -10.83
C PRO A 237 18.08 4.48 -9.40
N VAL A 238 17.11 4.23 -8.52
CA VAL A 238 17.11 4.69 -7.14
C VAL A 238 16.83 3.57 -6.17
N LYS A 239 17.34 3.70 -4.95
CA LYS A 239 17.02 2.84 -3.81
C LYS A 239 15.93 3.49 -2.95
N TRP A 240 15.36 2.70 -2.03
CA TRP A 240 14.40 3.23 -1.06
C TRP A 240 14.97 4.38 -0.22
N ALA A 241 16.26 4.32 0.15
CA ALA A 241 16.92 5.38 0.91
C ALA A 241 16.96 6.74 0.16
N ASP A 242 17.11 6.74 -1.17
CA ASP A 242 17.08 7.97 -1.97
C ASP A 242 15.70 8.64 -1.93
N TYR A 243 14.64 7.82 -1.94
CA TYR A 243 13.28 8.29 -1.75
C TYR A 243 13.06 8.87 -0.35
N VAL A 244 13.48 8.16 0.71
CA VAL A 244 13.36 8.63 2.09
C VAL A 244 14.09 9.96 2.29
N HIS A 245 15.30 10.10 1.74
CA HIS A 245 16.05 11.35 1.76
C HIS A 245 15.28 12.49 1.05
N SER A 246 14.73 12.23 -0.13
CA SER A 246 13.94 13.23 -0.85
C SER A 246 12.66 13.62 -0.10
N ARG A 247 12.05 12.67 0.60
CA ARG A 247 10.89 12.91 1.47
C ARG A 247 11.28 13.83 2.62
N GLU A 248 12.40 13.58 3.30
CA GLU A 248 12.86 14.39 4.42
C GLU A 248 13.16 15.85 4.03
N VAL A 249 13.71 16.04 2.83
CA VAL A 249 14.01 17.39 2.31
C VAL A 249 12.74 18.15 1.92
N ALA A 250 11.84 17.51 1.17
CA ALA A 250 10.68 18.18 0.57
C ALA A 250 9.43 18.20 1.46
N LEU A 251 9.32 17.27 2.40
CA LEU A 251 8.19 17.12 3.31
C LEU A 251 8.70 16.72 4.71
N PRO A 252 9.38 17.64 5.42
CA PRO A 252 9.92 17.36 6.73
C PRO A 252 8.79 17.12 7.74
N ILE A 253 8.94 16.06 8.53
CA ILE A 253 8.09 15.80 9.69
C ILE A 253 8.82 16.35 10.90
N LEU A 254 8.18 17.27 11.63
CA LEU A 254 8.63 17.68 12.95
C LEU A 254 8.42 16.48 13.89
N ILE A 255 9.52 15.86 14.32
CA ILE A 255 9.54 14.82 15.35
C ILE A 255 9.74 15.49 16.71
#